data_AF-A0A9P9FXS7-F1
#
_entry.id   AF-A0A9P9FXS7-F1
#
_cell.length_a   1.000
_cell.length_b   1.000
_cell.length_c   1.000
_cell.angle_alpha   90.00
_cell.angle_beta   90.00
_cell.angle_gamma   90.00
#
_symmetry.space_group_name_H-M   'P 1'
#
loop_
_entity.id
_entity.type
_entity.pdbx_description
1 polymer ?
#
loop_
_entity_poly.entity_id
_entity_poly.type
_entity_poly.pdbx_seq_one_letter_code
_entity_poly.pdbx_strand_id
1 'polypeptide(L)'
;MTNAHGSLSCNAVTYSSGVSWVGGSQEQPGWLDDDLAVDAAAKALKAFIKAPWWERIWTVQAPILPHQATVFWGPCEISWDSMRKAADGFFENSAPGIPRAFGDNGSVVDLQCVMRGLHITRREPLFQILWRWRNRHATDPRDKVYGVLGFRDDVSLPTIAKCNCSFDAREVYEQTTIGLIDASGDLLPLIGRGGEGSDIPGIASWAVDWNGV
;
A
#
# COMPACT_ATOMS: atom_id res chain seq x y z
N MET A 1 -6.17 35.02 1.00
CA MET A 1 -5.39 33.84 1.46
C MET A 1 -6.10 33.17 2.62
N THR A 2 -7.35 32.76 2.43
CA THR A 2 -8.21 32.20 3.47
C THR A 2 -9.12 31.16 2.80
N ASN A 3 -9.34 30.03 3.47
CA ASN A 3 -10.29 28.94 3.15
C ASN A 3 -9.84 27.68 2.39
N ALA A 4 -8.55 27.37 2.27
CA ALA A 4 -8.14 26.02 1.83
C ALA A 4 -8.38 24.94 2.92
N HIS A 5 -8.09 25.26 4.18
CA HIS A 5 -8.20 24.29 5.29
C HIS A 5 -9.64 23.91 5.65
N GLY A 6 -10.59 24.86 5.60
CA GLY A 6 -12.01 24.58 5.90
C GLY A 6 -12.69 23.74 4.82
N SER A 7 -12.37 23.98 3.54
CA SER A 7 -12.91 23.20 2.42
C SER A 7 -12.35 21.77 2.41
N LEU A 8 -11.04 21.59 2.65
CA LEU A 8 -10.43 20.27 2.74
C LEU A 8 -11.02 19.44 3.90
N SER A 9 -11.29 20.07 5.06
CA SER A 9 -11.90 19.41 6.22
C SER A 9 -13.32 18.92 5.93
N CYS A 10 -14.16 19.73 5.28
CA CYS A 10 -15.52 19.34 4.92
C CYS A 10 -15.52 18.19 3.90
N ASN A 11 -14.68 18.31 2.87
CA ASN A 11 -14.58 17.31 1.80
C ASN A 11 -14.05 15.96 2.31
N ALA A 12 -13.14 15.98 3.28
CA ALA A 12 -12.63 14.77 3.92
C ALA A 12 -13.74 14.05 4.71
N VAL A 13 -14.58 14.79 5.45
CA VAL A 13 -15.71 14.22 6.19
C VAL A 13 -16.72 13.58 5.22
N THR A 14 -17.07 14.30 4.15
CA THR A 14 -17.93 13.80 3.06
C THR A 14 -17.37 12.49 2.48
N TYR A 15 -16.09 12.48 2.12
CA TYR A 15 -15.39 11.27 1.66
C TYR A 15 -15.48 10.12 2.66
N SER A 16 -15.16 10.35 3.93
CA SER A 16 -15.14 9.30 4.96
C SER A 16 -16.52 8.66 5.17
N SER A 17 -17.59 9.45 5.12
CA SER A 17 -18.96 8.95 5.17
C SER A 17 -19.31 8.10 3.93
N GLY A 18 -18.84 8.49 2.74
CA GLY A 18 -19.02 7.72 1.52
C GLY A 18 -18.34 6.35 1.58
N VAL A 19 -17.08 6.30 2.02
CA VAL A 19 -16.36 5.01 2.18
C VAL A 19 -17.02 4.12 3.23
N SER A 20 -17.47 4.69 4.35
CA SER A 20 -18.19 3.95 5.37
C SER A 20 -19.52 3.39 4.85
N TRP A 21 -20.25 4.14 4.03
CA TRP A 21 -21.48 3.67 3.38
C TRP A 21 -21.20 2.53 2.39
N VAL A 22 -20.25 2.69 1.46
CA VAL A 22 -19.88 1.62 0.51
C VAL A 22 -19.37 0.40 1.27
N GLY A 23 -18.64 0.62 2.36
CA GLY A 23 -18.20 -0.42 3.29
C GLY A 23 -19.30 -1.01 4.17
N GLY A 24 -20.58 -0.66 3.93
CA GLY A 24 -21.75 -1.18 4.66
C GLY A 24 -21.78 -0.83 6.15
N SER A 25 -20.98 0.16 6.58
CA SER A 25 -20.82 0.57 7.97
C SER A 25 -21.70 1.78 8.34
N GLN A 26 -22.29 2.45 7.35
CA GLN A 26 -23.20 3.60 7.52
C GLN A 26 -24.30 3.60 6.46
N GLU A 27 -25.37 4.37 6.71
CA GLU A 27 -26.45 4.61 5.73
C GLU A 27 -26.00 5.50 4.57
N GLN A 28 -26.80 5.53 3.50
CA GLN A 28 -26.53 6.34 2.32
C GLN A 28 -26.38 7.82 2.69
N PRO A 29 -25.25 8.48 2.35
CA PRO A 29 -25.06 9.87 2.68
C PRO A 29 -25.99 10.78 1.87
N GLY A 30 -26.63 11.75 2.53
CA GLY A 30 -27.55 12.70 1.89
C GLY A 30 -26.89 13.70 0.92
N TRP A 31 -25.55 13.73 0.86
CA TRP A 31 -24.82 14.57 -0.10
C TRP A 31 -24.65 13.93 -1.48
N LEU A 32 -25.06 12.67 -1.67
CA LEU A 32 -24.91 11.97 -2.96
C LEU A 32 -25.76 12.58 -4.08
N ASP A 33 -26.79 13.35 -3.74
CA ASP A 33 -27.63 14.09 -4.71
C ASP A 33 -27.06 15.47 -5.08
N ASP A 34 -25.96 15.90 -4.44
CA ASP A 34 -25.28 17.17 -4.70
C ASP A 34 -24.00 16.94 -5.52
N ASP A 35 -24.04 17.28 -6.81
CA ASP A 35 -22.92 17.11 -7.75
C ASP A 35 -21.63 17.79 -7.27
N LEU A 36 -21.71 18.94 -6.58
CA LEU A 36 -20.53 19.63 -6.05
C LEU A 36 -19.93 18.86 -4.88
N ALA A 37 -20.77 18.33 -3.99
CA ALA A 37 -20.32 17.51 -2.87
C ALA A 37 -19.71 16.18 -3.35
N VAL A 38 -20.30 15.59 -4.39
CA VAL A 38 -19.80 14.37 -5.06
C VAL A 38 -18.42 14.60 -5.67
N ASP A 39 -18.24 15.66 -6.46
CA ASP A 39 -16.94 15.99 -7.06
C ASP A 39 -15.88 16.28 -5.98
N ALA A 40 -16.27 17.00 -4.93
CA ALA A 40 -15.41 17.28 -3.80
C ALA A 40 -14.96 16.00 -3.05
N ALA A 41 -15.88 15.07 -2.80
CA ALA A 41 -15.60 13.79 -2.16
C ALA A 41 -14.71 12.88 -3.03
N ALA A 42 -14.95 12.85 -4.34
CA ALA A 42 -14.11 12.12 -5.28
C ALA A 42 -12.68 12.68 -5.30
N LYS A 43 -12.52 14.01 -5.35
CA LYS A 43 -11.21 14.67 -5.26
C LYS A 43 -10.51 14.39 -3.92
N ALA A 44 -11.28 14.34 -2.82
CA ALA A 44 -10.75 13.99 -1.51
C ALA A 44 -10.23 12.54 -1.46
N LEU A 45 -10.95 11.55 -2.02
CA LEU A 45 -10.46 10.18 -2.13
C LEU A 45 -9.15 10.12 -2.94
N LYS A 46 -9.09 10.84 -4.06
CA LYS A 46 -7.87 10.91 -4.87
C LYS A 46 -6.70 11.50 -4.08
N ALA A 47 -6.92 12.60 -3.35
CA ALA A 47 -5.90 13.22 -2.51
C ALA A 47 -5.45 12.29 -1.38
N PHE A 48 -6.37 11.56 -0.76
CA PHE A 48 -6.09 10.58 0.28
C PHE A 48 -5.19 9.44 -0.22
N ILE A 49 -5.50 8.84 -1.37
CA ILE A 49 -4.71 7.71 -1.91
C ILE A 49 -3.37 8.16 -2.51
N LYS A 50 -3.27 9.43 -2.95
CA LYS A 50 -1.99 10.03 -3.36
C LYS A 50 -1.19 10.63 -2.20
N ALA A 51 -1.62 10.42 -0.95
CA ALA A 51 -0.85 10.90 0.20
C ALA A 51 0.50 10.16 0.30
N PRO A 52 1.61 10.85 0.64
CA PRO A 52 2.94 10.24 0.75
C PRO A 52 3.04 9.04 1.69
N TRP A 53 2.09 8.89 2.62
CA TRP A 53 2.02 7.73 3.51
C TRP A 53 1.89 6.40 2.73
N TRP A 54 1.10 6.37 1.65
CA TRP A 54 0.88 5.17 0.84
C TRP A 54 2.11 4.73 0.06
N GLU A 55 3.04 5.65 -0.16
CA GLU A 55 4.27 5.41 -0.91
C GLU A 55 5.40 4.86 -0.05
N ARG A 56 5.27 4.82 1.28
CA ARG A 56 6.37 4.38 2.17
C ARG A 56 6.33 2.87 2.38
N ILE A 57 7.47 2.19 2.32
CA ILE A 57 7.53 0.71 2.40
C ILE A 57 6.99 0.16 3.72
N TRP A 58 7.32 0.78 4.86
CA TRP A 58 6.89 0.31 6.19
C TRP A 58 5.36 0.39 6.39
N THR A 59 4.63 1.13 5.56
CA THR A 59 3.16 1.19 5.65
C THR A 59 2.49 -0.07 5.09
N VAL A 60 3.25 -1.01 4.52
CA VAL A 60 2.76 -2.36 4.21
C VAL A 60 2.43 -3.12 5.49
N GLN A 61 3.29 -3.03 6.51
CA GLN A 61 3.11 -3.73 7.78
C GLN A 61 2.04 -3.09 8.67
N ALA A 62 1.93 -1.77 8.65
CA ALA A 62 1.06 -0.98 9.54
C ALA A 62 -0.41 -1.45 9.58
N PRO A 63 -1.08 -1.77 8.46
CA PRO A 63 -2.44 -2.31 8.48
C PRO A 63 -2.51 -3.84 8.59
N ILE A 64 -1.38 -4.55 8.43
CA ILE A 64 -1.35 -6.02 8.39
C ILE A 64 -1.18 -6.60 9.80
N LEU A 65 -0.25 -6.03 10.57
CA LEU A 65 0.14 -6.49 11.90
C LEU A 65 -0.95 -6.37 12.97
N PRO A 66 -1.69 -5.26 13.10
CA PRO A 66 -2.67 -5.14 14.18
C PRO A 66 -3.93 -5.95 13.88
N HIS A 67 -4.59 -6.42 14.95
CA HIS A 67 -5.90 -7.07 14.84
C HIS A 67 -6.99 -6.15 14.30
N GLN A 68 -6.88 -4.85 14.60
CA GLN A 68 -7.78 -3.79 14.12
C GLN A 68 -6.94 -2.56 13.80
N ALA A 69 -7.24 -1.91 12.67
CA ALA A 69 -6.58 -0.70 12.24
C ALA A 69 -7.60 0.38 11.89
N THR A 70 -7.22 1.62 12.18
CA THR A 70 -8.00 2.82 11.88
C THR A 70 -7.09 3.81 11.18
N VAL A 71 -7.57 4.38 10.08
CA VAL A 71 -6.86 5.43 9.36
C VAL A 71 -7.38 6.78 9.81
N PHE A 72 -6.43 7.63 10.20
CA PHE A 72 -6.67 9.03 10.51
C PHE A 72 -6.19 9.90 9.35
N TRP A 73 -7.08 10.72 8.81
CA TRP A 73 -6.74 11.68 7.76
C TRP A 73 -7.39 13.04 8.04
N GLY A 74 -6.61 13.95 8.63
CA GLY A 74 -7.15 15.20 9.17
C GLY A 74 -8.15 14.90 10.28
N PRO A 75 -9.40 15.43 10.22
CA PRO A 75 -10.45 15.15 11.20
C PRO A 75 -11.15 13.80 10.97
N CYS A 76 -10.82 13.08 9.90
CA CYS A 76 -11.52 11.87 9.51
C CYS A 76 -10.93 10.65 10.17
N GLU A 77 -11.83 9.79 10.63
CA GLU A 77 -11.53 8.48 11.18
C GLU A 77 -12.24 7.43 10.31
N ILE A 78 -11.47 6.52 9.72
CA ILE A 78 -12.01 5.48 8.82
C ILE A 78 -11.46 4.14 9.28
N SER A 79 -12.36 3.20 9.60
CA SER A 79 -11.92 1.85 9.94
C SER A 79 -11.29 1.17 8.72
N TRP A 80 -10.23 0.38 8.94
CA TRP A 80 -9.58 -0.35 7.86
C TRP A 80 -10.53 -1.35 7.18
N ASP A 81 -11.46 -1.94 7.93
CA ASP A 81 -12.46 -2.86 7.39
C ASP A 81 -13.45 -2.15 6.45
N SER A 82 -13.88 -0.93 6.78
CA SER A 82 -14.73 -0.12 5.89
C SER A 82 -14.02 0.18 4.56
N MET A 83 -12.73 0.54 4.59
CA MET A 83 -11.95 0.74 3.36
C MET A 83 -11.81 -0.55 2.54
N ARG A 84 -11.60 -1.69 3.21
CA ARG A 84 -11.46 -2.99 2.54
C ARG A 84 -12.77 -3.39 1.88
N LYS A 85 -13.89 -3.32 2.61
CA LYS A 85 -15.22 -3.60 2.07
C LYS A 85 -15.57 -2.66 0.93
N ALA A 86 -15.19 -1.38 1.02
CA ALA A 86 -15.37 -0.45 -0.07
C ALA A 86 -14.59 -0.88 -1.33
N ALA A 87 -13.30 -1.20 -1.18
CA ALA A 87 -12.46 -1.73 -2.27
C ALA A 87 -13.05 -3.00 -2.92
N ASP A 88 -13.55 -3.93 -2.11
CA ASP A 88 -14.20 -5.17 -2.58
C ASP A 88 -15.51 -4.86 -3.32
N GLY A 89 -16.35 -3.97 -2.75
CA GLY A 89 -17.62 -3.56 -3.35
C GLY A 89 -17.48 -2.88 -4.71
N PHE A 90 -16.43 -2.06 -4.88
CA PHE A 90 -16.08 -1.49 -6.17
C PHE A 90 -15.70 -2.54 -7.21
N PHE A 91 -15.08 -3.66 -6.80
CA PHE A 91 -14.60 -4.69 -7.72
C PHE A 91 -15.71 -5.64 -8.15
N GLU A 92 -16.55 -6.03 -7.20
CA GLU A 92 -17.66 -6.97 -7.42
C GLU A 92 -18.88 -6.28 -8.07
N ASN A 93 -18.80 -4.97 -8.31
CA ASN A 93 -19.90 -4.12 -8.77
C ASN A 93 -21.15 -4.25 -7.86
N SER A 94 -20.93 -4.58 -6.58
CA SER A 94 -21.95 -4.82 -5.58
C SER A 94 -22.36 -3.56 -4.82
N ALA A 95 -21.75 -2.41 -5.16
CA ALA A 95 -22.14 -1.08 -4.70
C ALA A 95 -22.81 -0.25 -5.83
N PRO A 96 -24.04 -0.60 -6.26
CA PRO A 96 -24.79 0.20 -7.21
C PRO A 96 -25.13 1.55 -6.57
N GLY A 97 -24.80 2.66 -7.25
CA GLY A 97 -25.12 4.01 -6.78
C GLY A 97 -23.91 4.89 -6.45
N ILE A 98 -22.68 4.41 -6.67
CA ILE A 98 -21.50 5.27 -6.56
C ILE A 98 -21.44 6.21 -7.76
N PRO A 99 -21.35 7.53 -7.55
CA PRO A 99 -21.25 8.48 -8.65
C PRO A 99 -20.02 8.25 -9.52
N ARG A 100 -20.15 8.47 -10.84
CA ARG A 100 -19.07 8.28 -11.83
C ARG A 100 -17.79 9.06 -11.50
N ALA A 101 -17.91 10.22 -10.85
CA ALA A 101 -16.77 11.06 -10.47
C ALA A 101 -15.67 10.31 -9.70
N PHE A 102 -16.04 9.32 -8.87
CA PHE A 102 -15.08 8.47 -8.13
C PHE A 102 -14.26 7.55 -9.05
N GLY A 103 -14.90 7.02 -10.09
CA GLY A 103 -14.23 6.19 -11.11
C GLY A 103 -13.43 7.02 -12.10
N ASP A 104 -14.00 8.12 -12.60
CA ASP A 104 -13.42 8.95 -13.66
C ASP A 104 -12.09 9.60 -13.25
N ASN A 105 -11.89 9.85 -11.96
CA ASN A 105 -10.63 10.41 -11.46
C ASN A 105 -9.55 9.35 -11.15
N GLY A 106 -9.86 8.06 -11.33
CA GLY A 106 -8.96 6.91 -11.12
C GLY A 106 -8.80 6.46 -9.66
N SER A 107 -9.40 7.16 -8.70
CA SER A 107 -9.15 6.93 -7.28
C SER A 107 -9.76 5.62 -6.76
N VAL A 108 -10.86 5.16 -7.35
CA VAL A 108 -11.43 3.82 -7.09
C VAL A 108 -10.44 2.73 -7.46
N VAL A 109 -9.83 2.82 -8.64
CA VAL A 109 -8.84 1.83 -9.11
C VAL A 109 -7.60 1.86 -8.22
N ASP A 110 -7.09 3.05 -7.88
CA ASP A 110 -5.94 3.18 -6.99
C ASP A 110 -6.21 2.57 -5.60
N LEU A 111 -7.39 2.85 -5.01
CA LEU A 111 -7.81 2.26 -3.74
C LEU A 111 -7.91 0.74 -3.84
N GLN A 112 -8.54 0.21 -4.90
CA GLN A 112 -8.65 -1.23 -5.14
C GLN A 112 -7.27 -1.89 -5.23
N CYS A 113 -6.36 -1.34 -6.02
CA CYS A 113 -5.01 -1.86 -6.20
C CYS A 113 -4.28 -1.99 -4.86
N VAL A 114 -4.30 -0.93 -4.04
CA VAL A 114 -3.59 -0.91 -2.76
C VAL A 114 -4.25 -1.85 -1.75
N MET A 115 -5.57 -1.76 -1.57
CA MET A 115 -6.29 -2.57 -0.57
C MET A 115 -6.22 -4.05 -0.88
N ARG A 116 -6.39 -4.42 -2.15
CA ARG A 116 -6.32 -5.81 -2.59
C ARG A 116 -4.89 -6.34 -2.53
N GLY A 117 -3.91 -5.51 -2.90
CA GLY A 117 -2.49 -5.83 -2.72
C GLY A 117 -2.17 -6.16 -1.26
N LEU A 118 -2.61 -5.32 -0.32
CA LEU A 118 -2.39 -5.55 1.13
C LEU A 118 -3.11 -6.79 1.65
N HIS A 119 -4.32 -7.06 1.14
CA HIS A 119 -5.04 -8.28 1.46
C HIS A 119 -4.29 -9.54 0.99
N ILE A 120 -3.84 -9.56 -0.27
CA ILE A 120 -3.12 -10.69 -0.88
C ILE A 120 -1.76 -10.90 -0.19
N THR A 121 -1.06 -9.82 0.20
CA THR A 121 0.21 -9.88 0.94
C THR A 121 0.14 -10.72 2.22
N ARG A 122 -1.05 -10.91 2.82
CA ARG A 122 -1.20 -11.79 3.99
C ARG A 122 -0.95 -13.27 3.70
N ARG A 123 -0.92 -13.69 2.44
CA ARG A 123 -0.78 -15.10 2.01
C ARG A 123 0.34 -15.33 1.00
N GLU A 124 0.96 -14.27 0.49
CA GLU A 124 2.02 -14.37 -0.51
C GLU A 124 3.37 -14.78 0.08
N PRO A 125 4.18 -15.58 -0.63
CA PRO A 125 5.57 -15.82 -0.25
C PRO A 125 6.38 -14.51 -0.30
N LEU A 126 7.43 -14.43 0.51
CA LEU A 126 8.25 -13.22 0.68
C LEU A 126 8.70 -12.57 -0.64
N PHE A 127 9.15 -13.35 -1.62
CA PHE A 127 9.59 -12.79 -2.90
C PHE A 127 8.47 -12.03 -3.61
N GLN A 128 7.23 -12.55 -3.61
CA GLN A 128 6.09 -11.87 -4.23
C GLN A 128 5.73 -10.58 -3.48
N ILE A 129 5.87 -10.57 -2.16
CA ILE A 129 5.65 -9.37 -1.34
C ILE A 129 6.67 -8.28 -1.71
N LEU A 130 7.96 -8.64 -1.81
CA LEU A 130 9.02 -7.72 -2.22
C LEU A 130 8.76 -7.16 -3.62
N TRP A 131 8.43 -8.02 -4.59
CA TRP A 131 8.10 -7.58 -5.95
C TRP A 131 6.83 -6.71 -6.02
N ARG A 132 5.82 -7.00 -5.20
CA ARG A 132 4.55 -6.27 -5.16
C ARG A 132 4.74 -4.84 -4.68
N TRP A 133 5.58 -4.64 -3.67
CA TRP A 133 5.75 -3.35 -3.00
C TRP A 133 7.07 -2.65 -3.37
N ARG A 134 7.81 -3.16 -4.36
CA ARG A 134 9.09 -2.60 -4.79
C ARG A 134 9.03 -1.12 -5.13
N ASN A 135 7.91 -0.64 -5.69
CA ASN A 135 7.71 0.76 -6.06
C ASN A 135 7.53 1.70 -4.85
N ARG A 136 7.38 1.18 -3.63
CA ARG A 136 7.31 2.01 -2.43
C ARG A 136 8.70 2.47 -2.01
N HIS A 137 8.79 3.70 -1.54
CA HIS A 137 10.01 4.38 -1.16
C HIS A 137 10.46 4.01 0.27
N ALA A 138 11.77 4.10 0.43
CA ALA A 138 12.49 3.89 1.67
C ALA A 138 13.55 4.98 1.80
N THR A 139 13.73 5.55 3.00
CA THR A 139 14.81 6.53 3.24
C THR A 139 16.15 5.82 3.41
N ASP A 140 16.15 4.73 4.18
CA ASP A 140 17.25 3.78 4.19
C ASP A 140 16.95 2.68 3.16
N PRO A 141 17.80 2.44 2.14
CA PRO A 141 17.54 1.42 1.13
C PRO A 141 17.30 0.03 1.75
N ARG A 142 17.90 -0.29 2.90
CA ARG A 142 17.69 -1.57 3.59
C ARG A 142 16.23 -1.77 4.00
N ASP A 143 15.49 -0.70 4.25
CA ASP A 143 14.07 -0.77 4.62
C ASP A 143 13.20 -1.29 3.48
N LYS A 144 13.69 -1.34 2.23
CA LYS A 144 13.00 -2.05 1.14
C LYS A 144 12.76 -3.53 1.47
N VAL A 145 13.72 -4.13 2.17
CA VAL A 145 13.63 -5.51 2.65
C VAL A 145 13.02 -5.55 4.04
N TYR A 146 13.56 -4.79 5.00
CA TYR A 146 13.09 -4.85 6.39
C TYR A 146 11.64 -4.39 6.57
N GLY A 147 11.16 -3.45 5.74
CA GLY A 147 9.79 -2.95 5.77
C GLY A 147 8.73 -3.98 5.38
N VAL A 148 9.12 -5.16 4.90
CA VAL A 148 8.20 -6.28 4.61
C VAL A 148 8.59 -7.59 5.29
N LEU A 149 9.72 -7.66 6.00
CA LEU A 149 10.13 -8.85 6.75
C LEU A 149 9.41 -8.95 8.11
N GLY A 150 9.22 -10.19 8.59
CA GLY A 150 8.90 -10.46 10.00
C GLY A 150 7.46 -10.21 10.44
N PHE A 151 6.55 -9.86 9.53
CA PHE A 151 5.13 -9.75 9.88
C PHE A 151 4.37 -11.09 9.91
N ARG A 152 4.99 -12.16 9.38
CA ARG A 152 4.59 -13.56 9.57
C ARG A 152 5.84 -14.42 9.77
N ASP A 153 5.68 -15.55 10.44
CA ASP A 153 6.79 -16.48 10.72
C ASP A 153 7.44 -17.03 9.43
N ASP A 154 6.64 -17.24 8.37
CA ASP A 154 7.09 -17.72 7.06
C ASP A 154 7.69 -16.61 6.17
N VAL A 155 7.59 -15.35 6.59
CA VAL A 155 8.16 -14.17 5.89
C VAL A 155 9.41 -13.74 6.63
N SER A 156 10.34 -14.68 6.80
CA SER A 156 11.58 -14.48 7.53
C SER A 156 12.75 -15.06 6.75
N LEU A 157 13.86 -14.31 6.73
CA LEU A 157 15.14 -14.77 6.24
C LEU A 157 16.10 -14.81 7.43
N PRO A 158 16.40 -15.98 8.03
CA PRO A 158 17.16 -16.06 9.28
C PRO A 158 18.49 -15.29 9.26
N THR A 159 19.16 -15.25 8.10
CA THR A 159 20.42 -14.53 7.87
C THR A 159 20.28 -13.00 7.98
N ILE A 160 19.11 -12.47 7.62
CA ILE A 160 18.79 -11.03 7.62
C ILE A 160 17.98 -10.61 8.84
N ALA A 161 17.10 -11.49 9.32
CA ALA A 161 16.15 -11.25 10.42
C ALA A 161 16.84 -11.17 11.78
N LYS A 162 17.96 -11.86 11.96
CA LYS A 162 18.92 -11.47 13.01
C LYS A 162 19.45 -10.11 12.59
N CYS A 163 18.94 -9.07 13.25
CA CYS A 163 19.19 -7.66 12.98
C CYS A 163 20.69 -7.35 13.13
N ASN A 164 21.47 -7.73 12.14
CA ASN A 164 22.88 -7.41 12.04
C ASN A 164 22.91 -6.02 11.44
N CYS A 165 22.69 -4.98 12.26
CA CYS A 165 22.77 -3.57 11.82
C CYS A 165 24.13 -3.20 11.21
N SER A 166 25.09 -4.13 11.19
CA SER A 166 26.37 -4.07 10.49
C SER A 166 26.26 -4.20 8.97
N PHE A 167 25.19 -4.81 8.42
CA PHE A 167 25.09 -4.97 6.98
C PHE A 167 24.78 -3.64 6.27
N ASP A 168 25.53 -3.38 5.21
CA ASP A 168 25.22 -2.33 4.25
C ASP A 168 24.09 -2.77 3.30
N ALA A 169 23.62 -1.85 2.44
CA ALA A 169 22.52 -2.15 1.52
C ALA A 169 22.86 -3.26 0.51
N ARG A 170 24.12 -3.32 0.07
CA ARG A 170 24.62 -4.35 -0.86
C ARG A 170 24.53 -5.73 -0.22
N GLU A 171 25.05 -5.87 1.00
CA GLU A 171 25.02 -7.12 1.75
C GLU A 171 23.58 -7.56 2.01
N VAL A 172 22.70 -6.64 2.41
CA VAL A 172 21.27 -6.95 2.61
C VAL A 172 20.66 -7.49 1.32
N TYR A 173 20.90 -6.88 0.17
CA TYR A 173 20.30 -7.30 -1.10
C TYR A 173 20.87 -8.61 -1.65
N GLU A 174 22.18 -8.82 -1.54
CA GLU A 174 22.82 -10.09 -1.91
C GLU A 174 22.30 -11.25 -1.04
N GLN A 175 22.30 -11.07 0.28
CA GLN A 175 21.83 -12.08 1.22
C GLN A 175 20.31 -12.31 1.11
N THR A 176 19.54 -11.26 0.82
CA THR A 176 18.10 -11.41 0.54
C THR A 176 17.90 -12.25 -0.72
N THR A 177 18.61 -11.94 -1.81
CA THR A 177 18.47 -12.67 -3.07
C THR A 177 18.82 -14.15 -2.90
N ILE A 178 19.93 -14.47 -2.22
CA ILE A 178 20.30 -15.86 -1.88
C ILE A 178 19.20 -16.51 -1.05
N GLY A 179 18.77 -15.85 0.03
CA GLY A 179 17.75 -16.39 0.94
C GLY A 179 16.41 -16.66 0.25
N LEU A 180 16.03 -15.85 -0.74
CA LEU A 180 14.82 -16.09 -1.53
C LEU A 180 14.96 -17.32 -2.44
N ILE A 181 16.10 -17.49 -3.10
CA ILE A 181 16.38 -18.66 -3.97
C ILE A 181 16.40 -19.93 -3.13
N ASP A 182 17.07 -19.91 -1.98
CA ASP A 182 17.13 -21.05 -1.06
C ASP A 182 15.72 -21.41 -0.53
N ALA A 183 14.90 -20.40 -0.22
CA ALA A 183 13.55 -20.60 0.29
C ALA A 183 12.56 -21.09 -0.78
N SER A 184 12.68 -20.65 -2.04
CA SER A 184 11.80 -21.10 -3.12
C SER A 184 12.25 -22.41 -3.76
N GLY A 185 13.54 -22.75 -3.68
CA GLY A 185 14.14 -23.90 -4.35
C GLY A 185 14.24 -23.74 -5.87
N ASP A 186 14.07 -22.53 -6.38
CA ASP A 186 14.07 -22.20 -7.80
C ASP A 186 14.53 -20.75 -8.05
N LEU A 187 14.51 -20.31 -9.32
CA LEU A 187 14.87 -18.95 -9.71
C LEU A 187 13.67 -18.03 -9.92
N LEU A 188 12.45 -18.41 -9.48
CA LEU A 188 11.28 -17.55 -9.54
C LEU A 188 11.51 -16.18 -8.87
N PRO A 189 12.25 -16.05 -7.76
CA PRO A 189 12.53 -14.75 -7.15
C PRO A 189 13.25 -13.76 -8.07
N LEU A 190 13.92 -14.24 -9.13
CA LEU A 190 14.62 -13.39 -10.10
C LEU A 190 13.73 -12.98 -11.28
N ILE A 191 12.55 -13.61 -11.44
CA ILE A 191 11.62 -13.27 -12.52
C ILE A 191 11.03 -11.88 -12.26
N GLY A 192 11.10 -11.02 -13.27
CA GLY A 192 10.67 -9.63 -13.19
C GLY A 192 11.81 -8.62 -13.11
N ARG A 193 13.05 -9.08 -12.91
CA ARG A 193 14.24 -8.23 -13.06
C ARG A 193 14.39 -7.83 -14.52
N GLY A 194 14.28 -6.54 -14.81
CA GLY A 194 14.36 -5.99 -16.17
C GLY A 194 15.78 -5.86 -16.70
N GLY A 195 16.77 -6.34 -15.95
CA GLY A 195 18.17 -6.03 -16.18
C GLY A 195 18.53 -4.60 -15.76
N GLU A 196 17.77 -3.99 -14.84
CA GLU A 196 18.11 -2.68 -14.31
C GLU A 196 19.54 -2.68 -13.74
N GLY A 197 20.31 -1.67 -14.11
CA GLY A 197 21.60 -1.41 -13.49
C GLY A 197 21.41 -1.02 -12.03
N SER A 198 22.40 -1.32 -11.20
CA SER A 198 22.43 -0.88 -9.82
C SER A 198 23.46 0.23 -9.64
N ASP A 199 23.05 1.29 -8.97
CA ASP A 199 23.95 2.37 -8.56
C ASP A 199 24.74 1.98 -7.29
N ILE A 200 24.49 0.80 -6.70
CA ILE A 200 25.16 0.31 -5.51
C ILE A 200 26.54 -0.25 -5.89
N PRO A 201 27.65 0.38 -5.46
CA PRO A 201 28.98 -0.05 -5.87
C PRO A 201 29.32 -1.47 -5.40
N GLY A 202 29.81 -2.29 -6.33
CA GLY A 202 30.31 -3.63 -6.02
C GLY A 202 29.23 -4.68 -5.71
N ILE A 203 27.95 -4.37 -5.95
CA ILE A 203 26.89 -5.37 -5.85
C ILE A 203 27.07 -6.47 -6.91
N ALA A 204 26.85 -7.72 -6.51
CA ALA A 204 26.94 -8.84 -7.42
C ALA A 204 25.91 -8.71 -8.56
N SER A 205 26.32 -9.03 -9.79
CA SER A 205 25.48 -8.86 -10.98
C SER A 205 24.21 -9.71 -10.97
N TRP A 206 24.13 -10.76 -10.15
CA TRP A 206 22.96 -11.62 -9.98
C TRP A 206 21.99 -11.13 -8.90
N ALA A 207 22.41 -10.24 -8.00
CA ALA A 207 21.58 -9.76 -6.90
C ALA A 207 20.51 -8.78 -7.40
N VAL A 208 19.34 -8.81 -6.77
CA VAL A 208 18.26 -7.87 -7.04
C VAL A 208 18.49 -6.59 -6.22
N ASP A 209 18.66 -5.46 -6.90
CA ASP A 209 18.69 -4.15 -6.26
C ASP A 209 17.26 -3.69 -5.98
N TRP A 210 16.78 -3.87 -4.74
CA TRP A 210 15.42 -3.48 -4.35
C TRP A 210 15.20 -1.97 -4.23
N ASN A 211 16.27 -1.15 -4.33
CA ASN A 211 16.16 0.31 -4.35
C ASN A 211 15.90 0.85 -5.76
N GLY A 212 16.51 0.22 -6.77
CA GLY A 212 16.45 0.62 -8.18
C GLY A 212 15.23 0.14 -8.97
N VAL A 213 14.24 -0.49 -8.32
CA VAL A 213 13.01 -1.05 -8.95
C VAL A 213 11.74 -0.31 -8.57
#